data_AF-D6TXH4-F1
#
_entry.id   AF-D6TXH4-F1
#
_cell.length_a   1.000
_cell.length_b   1.000
_cell.length_c   1.000
_cell.angle_alpha   90.00
_cell.angle_beta   90.00
_cell.angle_gamma   90.00
#
_symmetry.space_group_name_H-M   'P 1'
#
loop_
_entity.id
_entity.type
_entity.pdbx_description
1 polymer ?
#
loop_
_entity_poly.entity_id
_entity_poly.type
_entity_poly.pdbx_seq_one_letter_code
_entity_poly.pdbx_strand_id
1 'polypeptide(L)'
;MPITVTPELRQAARRELVRQIEQGASVQDARVSSVVSMHRTTVYRLLKRVQREGGEQALIDGRHGHPVKLRGEILTFLIESCQSNPCVSSPVVQRLMQERFGLSISVSQLNRVRASLGLTRRLIPREKKAQTDLG
;
A
#
# COMPACT_ATOMS: atom_id res chain seq x y z
N MET A 1 -3.66 -24.51 -1.52
CA MET A 1 -3.89 -23.16 -2.07
C MET A 1 -3.53 -22.13 -1.00
N PRO A 2 -2.70 -21.10 -1.25
CA PRO A 2 -2.42 -20.10 -0.24
C PRO A 2 -3.69 -19.27 -0.02
N ILE A 3 -4.22 -19.28 1.21
CA ILE A 3 -5.34 -18.42 1.60
C ILE A 3 -4.84 -16.98 1.44
N THR A 4 -5.41 -16.25 0.48
CA THR A 4 -5.11 -14.84 0.33
C THR A 4 -5.71 -14.12 1.54
N VAL A 5 -4.85 -13.73 2.49
CA VAL A 5 -5.29 -13.03 3.70
C VAL A 5 -5.74 -11.63 3.32
N THR A 6 -7.04 -11.43 3.20
CA THR A 6 -7.62 -10.12 2.92
C THR A 6 -7.58 -9.21 4.17
N PRO A 7 -7.64 -7.88 3.99
CA PRO A 7 -7.73 -6.94 5.11
C PRO A 7 -8.91 -7.23 6.05
N GLU A 8 -10.06 -7.60 5.48
CA GLU A 8 -11.29 -7.91 6.21
C GLU A 8 -11.11 -9.17 7.05
N LEU A 9 -10.49 -10.22 6.48
CA LEU A 9 -10.19 -11.46 7.20
C LEU A 9 -9.22 -11.20 8.36
N ARG A 10 -8.22 -10.35 8.15
CA ARG A 10 -7.27 -9.97 9.21
C ARG A 10 -7.95 -9.17 10.32
N GLN A 11 -8.87 -8.26 10.00
CA GLN A 11 -9.64 -7.52 11.00
C GLN A 11 -10.56 -8.46 11.81
N ALA A 12 -11.26 -9.37 11.13
CA ALA A 12 -12.10 -10.36 11.79
C ALA A 12 -11.29 -11.26 12.74
N ALA A 13 -10.12 -11.75 12.29
CA ALA A 13 -9.23 -12.56 13.13
C ALA A 13 -8.71 -11.81 14.35
N ARG A 14 -8.43 -10.50 14.23
CA ARG A 14 -8.05 -9.66 15.37
C ARG A 14 -9.18 -9.45 16.36
N ARG A 15 -10.40 -9.22 15.87
CA ARG A 15 -11.58 -9.09 16.72
C ARG A 15 -11.80 -10.35 17.54
N GLU A 16 -11.76 -11.49 16.89
CA GLU A 16 -11.96 -12.78 17.56
C GLU A 16 -10.85 -13.08 18.57
N LEU A 17 -9.59 -12.81 18.21
CA LEU A 17 -8.47 -12.98 19.14
C LEU A 17 -8.61 -12.12 20.40
N VAL A 18 -9.01 -10.85 20.25
CA VAL A 18 -9.22 -9.94 21.38
C VAL A 18 -10.38 -10.43 22.24
N ARG A 19 -11.50 -10.82 21.61
CA ARG A 19 -12.69 -11.36 22.28
C ARG A 19 -12.35 -12.58 23.13
N GLN A 20 -11.57 -13.52 22.60
CA GLN A 20 -11.15 -14.72 23.34
C GLN A 20 -10.32 -14.37 24.57
N ILE A 21 -9.40 -13.42 24.45
CA ILE A 21 -8.54 -13.00 25.56
C ILE A 21 -9.33 -12.24 26.62
N GLU A 22 -10.29 -11.39 26.22
CA GLU A 22 -11.21 -10.73 27.15
C GLU A 22 -12.11 -11.74 27.89
N GLN A 23 -12.40 -12.89 27.28
CA GLN A 23 -13.11 -14.01 27.89
C GLN A 23 -12.22 -14.93 28.74
N GLY A 24 -10.94 -14.58 28.92
CA GLY A 24 -10.00 -15.30 29.80
C GLY A 24 -9.11 -16.33 29.10
N ALA A 25 -9.15 -16.45 27.76
CA ALA A 25 -8.22 -17.31 27.05
C ALA A 25 -6.78 -16.79 27.15
N SER A 26 -5.80 -17.70 27.18
CA SER A 26 -4.40 -17.30 27.13
C SER A 26 -4.05 -16.72 25.75
N VAL A 27 -3.09 -15.80 25.72
CA VAL A 27 -2.56 -15.21 24.47
C VAL A 27 -2.00 -16.29 23.53
N GLN A 28 -1.49 -17.39 24.08
CA GLN A 28 -0.94 -18.49 23.29
C GLN A 28 -2.06 -19.28 22.60
N ASP A 29 -3.12 -19.62 23.32
CA ASP A 29 -4.24 -20.42 22.82
C ASP A 29 -5.04 -19.66 21.76
N ALA A 30 -5.30 -18.38 22.01
CA ALA A 30 -5.99 -17.50 21.06
C ALA A 30 -5.18 -17.30 19.77
N ARG A 31 -3.83 -17.34 19.86
CA ARG A 31 -2.96 -17.23 18.69
C ARG A 31 -2.91 -18.49 17.86
N VAL A 32 -2.91 -19.67 18.50
CA VAL A 32 -2.95 -20.97 17.81
C VAL A 32 -4.29 -21.18 17.11
N SER A 33 -5.38 -20.69 17.70
CA SER A 33 -6.75 -20.82 17.18
C SER A 33 -7.09 -19.80 16.09
N SER A 34 -6.21 -18.84 15.82
CA SER A 34 -6.45 -17.76 14.86
C SER A 34 -6.30 -18.24 13.41
N VAL A 35 -7.30 -17.94 12.57
CA VAL A 35 -7.27 -18.18 11.12
C VAL A 35 -6.13 -17.44 10.42
N VAL A 36 -5.63 -16.35 11.02
CA VAL A 36 -4.48 -15.59 10.54
C VAL A 36 -3.30 -15.78 11.49
N SER A 37 -2.21 -16.34 10.98
CA SER A 37 -0.97 -16.46 11.74
C SER A 37 -0.43 -15.07 12.09
N MET A 38 -0.23 -14.83 13.38
CA MET A 38 0.30 -13.58 13.92
C MET A 38 1.45 -13.87 14.86
N HIS A 39 2.49 -13.04 14.80
CA HIS A 39 3.61 -13.16 15.75
C HIS A 39 3.19 -12.67 17.15
N ARG A 40 3.75 -13.26 18.21
CA ARG A 40 3.44 -12.92 19.61
C ARG A 40 3.54 -11.42 19.91
N THR A 41 4.56 -10.74 19.39
CA THR A 41 4.74 -9.28 19.55
C THR A 41 3.65 -8.46 18.85
N THR A 42 3.08 -8.96 17.75
CA THR A 42 1.96 -8.32 17.05
C THR A 42 0.69 -8.39 17.90
N VAL A 43 0.46 -9.52 18.55
CA VAL A 43 -0.69 -9.73 19.44
C VAL A 43 -0.62 -8.79 20.65
N TYR A 44 0.53 -8.72 21.35
CA TYR A 44 0.64 -7.79 22.49
C TYR A 44 0.50 -6.32 22.09
N ARG A 45 1.04 -5.92 20.93
CA ARG A 45 0.85 -4.57 20.40
C ARG A 45 -0.63 -4.29 20.10
N LEU A 46 -1.36 -5.26 19.55
CA LEU A 46 -2.79 -5.14 19.30
C LEU A 46 -3.55 -4.94 20.61
N LEU A 47 -3.32 -5.79 21.61
CA LEU A 47 -3.99 -5.70 22.92
C LEU A 47 -3.74 -4.34 23.59
N LYS A 48 -2.47 -3.90 23.63
CA LYS A 48 -2.12 -2.58 24.17
C LYS A 48 -2.83 -1.43 23.43
N ARG A 49 -3.01 -1.60 22.12
CA ARG A 49 -3.71 -0.61 21.29
C ARG A 49 -5.21 -0.59 21.58
N VAL A 50 -5.86 -1.75 21.63
CA VAL A 50 -7.28 -1.87 21.99
C VAL A 50 -7.54 -1.28 23.36
N GLN A 51 -6.69 -1.58 24.34
CA GLN A 51 -6.80 -1.03 25.68
C GLN A 51 -6.68 0.51 25.73
N ARG A 52 -5.84 1.10 24.87
CA ARG A 52 -5.61 2.55 24.83
C ARG A 52 -6.65 3.32 24.03
N GLU A 53 -6.97 2.82 22.83
CA GLU A 53 -7.79 3.53 21.85
C GLU A 53 -9.28 3.17 21.97
N GLY A 54 -9.59 1.97 22.46
CA GLY A 54 -10.95 1.45 22.53
C GLY A 54 -11.59 1.16 21.17
N GLY A 55 -12.56 0.25 21.18
CA GLY A 55 -13.44 0.00 20.04
C GLY A 55 -12.79 -0.60 18.78
N GLU A 56 -13.61 -0.70 17.73
CA GLU A 56 -13.29 -1.38 16.47
C GLU A 56 -12.11 -0.76 15.69
N GLN A 57 -11.85 0.54 15.88
CA GLN A 57 -10.80 1.27 15.17
C GLN A 57 -9.40 0.79 15.55
N ALA A 58 -9.22 0.27 16.76
CA ALA A 58 -7.94 -0.30 17.22
C ALA A 58 -7.60 -1.62 16.50
N LEU A 59 -8.62 -2.35 16.02
CA LEU A 59 -8.48 -3.63 15.32
C LEU A 59 -8.06 -3.45 13.85
N ILE A 60 -8.39 -2.28 13.28
CA ILE A 60 -8.01 -1.92 11.91
C ILE A 60 -6.49 -1.75 11.83
N ASP A 61 -5.86 -2.48 10.90
CA ASP A 61 -4.45 -2.26 10.59
C ASP A 61 -4.29 -0.91 9.90
N GLY A 62 -3.85 0.10 10.65
CA GLY A 62 -3.45 1.38 10.05
C GLY A 62 -2.20 1.24 9.18
N ARG A 63 -1.50 0.09 9.22
CA ARG A 63 -0.51 -0.30 8.22
C ARG A 63 -1.23 -0.80 6.98
N HIS A 64 -1.91 0.13 6.32
CA HIS A 64 -2.15 -0.05 4.91
C HIS A 64 -0.78 -0.05 4.24
N GLY A 65 -0.48 -1.08 3.46
CA GLY A 65 0.65 -0.97 2.55
C GLY A 65 0.53 0.31 1.71
N HIS A 66 1.60 0.60 0.98
CA HIS A 66 1.72 1.68 0.00
C HIS A 66 0.45 2.08 -0.80
N PRO A 67 -0.50 1.21 -1.20
CA PRO A 67 -1.65 1.59 -2.02
C PRO A 67 -2.61 2.66 -1.47
N VAL A 68 -2.66 2.93 -0.16
CA VAL A 68 -3.64 3.90 0.40
C VAL A 68 -3.31 5.36 0.08
N LYS A 69 -2.04 5.71 -0.19
CA LYS A 69 -1.67 7.09 -0.57
C LYS A 69 -2.20 7.53 -1.93
N LEU A 70 -2.61 6.60 -2.79
CA LEU A 70 -3.04 6.83 -4.17
C LEU A 70 -4.51 6.45 -4.33
N ARG A 71 -5.40 7.27 -3.78
CA ARG A 71 -6.87 7.10 -3.88
C ARG A 71 -7.52 8.43 -4.24
N GLY A 72 -8.77 8.36 -4.73
CA GLY A 72 -9.59 9.52 -5.04
C GLY A 72 -8.92 10.47 -6.03
N GLU A 73 -8.89 11.76 -5.68
CA GLU A 73 -8.32 12.83 -6.51
C GLU A 73 -6.84 12.61 -6.83
N ILE A 74 -6.08 12.02 -5.90
CA ILE A 74 -4.64 11.76 -6.09
C ILE A 74 -4.42 10.69 -7.17
N LEU A 75 -5.25 9.64 -7.17
CA LEU A 75 -5.20 8.59 -8.19
C LEU A 75 -5.66 9.11 -9.55
N THR A 76 -6.73 9.91 -9.56
CA THR A 76 -7.26 10.54 -10.78
C THR A 76 -6.21 11.44 -11.42
N PHE A 77 -5.56 12.29 -10.62
CA PHE A 77 -4.47 13.15 -11.08
C PHE A 77 -3.28 12.36 -11.65
N LEU A 78 -2.92 11.23 -11.02
CA LEU A 78 -1.86 10.35 -11.54
C LEU A 78 -2.21 9.81 -12.93
N ILE A 79 -3.45 9.36 -13.11
CA ILE A 79 -3.95 8.81 -14.38
C ILE A 79 -3.91 9.90 -15.46
N GLU A 80 -4.53 11.06 -15.19
CA GLU A 80 -4.58 12.19 -16.13
C GLU A 80 -3.18 12.66 -16.54
N SER A 81 -2.27 12.79 -15.57
CA SER A 81 -0.88 13.21 -15.82
C SER A 81 -0.15 12.23 -16.73
N CYS A 82 -0.34 10.92 -16.53
CA CYS A 82 0.30 9.89 -17.34
C CYS A 82 -0.35 9.73 -18.72
N GLN A 83 -1.66 9.95 -18.85
CA GLN A 83 -2.38 9.89 -20.13
C GLN A 83 -2.07 11.11 -21.00
N SER A 84 -2.04 12.30 -20.41
CA SER A 84 -1.74 13.56 -21.11
C SER A 84 -0.30 13.60 -21.61
N ASN A 85 0.62 12.93 -20.90
CA ASN A 85 2.01 12.78 -21.34
C ASN A 85 2.53 11.36 -21.04
N PRO A 86 2.37 10.40 -21.96
CA PRO A 86 2.82 9.01 -21.78
C PRO A 86 4.32 8.84 -21.55
N CYS A 87 5.12 9.85 -21.87
CA CYS A 87 6.57 9.86 -21.71
C CYS A 87 7.04 10.46 -20.39
N VAL A 88 6.11 11.01 -19.57
CA VAL A 88 6.42 11.65 -18.29
C VAL A 88 7.12 10.67 -17.34
N SER A 89 8.23 11.12 -16.77
CA SER A 89 9.01 10.32 -15.84
C SER A 89 8.38 10.33 -14.44
N SER A 90 8.51 9.22 -13.72
CA SER A 90 7.96 9.11 -12.36
C SER A 90 8.53 10.11 -11.35
N PRO A 91 9.80 10.55 -11.42
CA PRO A 91 10.30 11.67 -10.60
C PRO A 91 9.59 13.00 -10.86
N VAL A 92 9.21 13.28 -12.11
CA VAL A 92 8.45 14.49 -12.44
C VAL A 92 7.04 14.41 -11.85
N VAL A 93 6.37 13.27 -12.01
CA VAL A 93 5.04 13.04 -11.41
C VAL A 93 5.10 13.12 -9.88
N GLN A 94 6.15 12.58 -9.25
CA GLN A 94 6.37 12.68 -7.81
C GLN A 94 6.43 14.14 -7.35
N ARG A 95 7.18 14.98 -8.07
CA ARG A 95 7.30 16.40 -7.75
C ARG A 95 5.96 17.12 -7.86
N LEU A 96 5.21 16.87 -8.94
CA LEU A 96 3.87 17.44 -9.14
C LEU A 96 2.90 17.02 -8.02
N MET A 97 2.97 15.78 -7.55
CA MET A 97 2.17 15.30 -6.43
C MET A 97 2.55 15.95 -5.11
N GLN A 98 3.84 16.20 -4.88
CA GLN A 98 4.32 16.92 -3.71
C GLN A 98 3.86 18.38 -3.74
N GLU A 99 3.96 19.05 -4.89
CA GLU A 99 3.57 20.46 -5.06
C GLU A 99 2.05 20.65 -4.93
N ARG A 100 1.25 19.75 -5.53
CA ARG A 100 -0.22 19.88 -5.56
C ARG A 100 -0.93 19.34 -4.32
N PHE A 101 -0.40 18.28 -3.70
CA PHE A 101 -1.08 17.57 -2.60
C PHE A 101 -0.24 17.45 -1.33
N GLY A 102 0.99 18.00 -1.29
CA GLY A 102 1.90 17.85 -0.15
C GLY A 102 2.37 16.42 0.08
N LEU A 103 2.18 15.52 -0.89
CA LEU A 103 2.28 14.08 -0.69
C LEU A 103 3.57 13.51 -1.26
N SER A 104 4.43 13.01 -0.36
CA SER A 104 5.67 12.33 -0.74
C SER A 104 5.44 10.83 -0.96
N ILE A 105 5.57 10.41 -2.22
CA ILE A 105 5.49 9.02 -2.69
C ILE A 105 6.84 8.61 -3.25
N SER A 106 7.31 7.39 -3.00
CA SER A 106 8.53 6.91 -3.65
C SER A 106 8.33 6.64 -5.15
N VAL A 107 9.38 6.84 -5.95
CA VAL A 107 9.38 6.54 -7.40
C VAL A 107 9.03 5.07 -7.67
N SER A 108 9.56 4.14 -6.87
CA SER A 108 9.26 2.71 -6.98
C SER A 108 7.78 2.42 -6.77
N GLN A 109 7.12 3.11 -5.83
CA GLN A 109 5.69 2.97 -5.61
C GLN A 109 4.89 3.53 -6.79
N LEU A 110 5.26 4.71 -7.30
CA LEU A 110 4.64 5.27 -8.51
C LEU A 110 4.74 4.31 -9.69
N ASN A 111 5.91 3.70 -9.90
CA ASN A 111 6.10 2.72 -10.98
C ASN A 111 5.20 1.49 -10.81
N ARG A 112 5.05 0.97 -9.58
CA ARG A 112 4.14 -0.15 -9.30
C ARG A 112 2.69 0.20 -9.64
N VAL A 113 2.22 1.38 -9.22
CA VAL A 113 0.84 1.81 -9.49
C VAL A 113 0.62 2.08 -10.98
N ARG A 114 1.58 2.71 -11.64
CA ARG A 114 1.54 2.90 -13.09
C ARG A 114 1.47 1.56 -13.82
N ALA A 115 2.29 0.59 -13.44
CA ALA A 115 2.27 -0.75 -14.03
C ALA A 115 0.92 -1.45 -13.83
N SER A 116 0.33 -1.40 -12.62
CA SER A 116 -0.99 -2.00 -12.36
C SER A 116 -2.13 -1.35 -13.16
N LEU A 117 -1.95 -0.10 -13.60
CA LEU A 117 -2.92 0.65 -14.41
C LEU A 117 -2.60 0.61 -15.91
N GLY A 118 -1.56 -0.12 -16.34
CA GLY A 118 -1.10 -0.12 -17.74
C GLY A 118 -0.48 1.20 -18.21
N LEU A 119 -0.15 2.12 -17.29
CA LEU A 119 0.40 3.45 -17.54
C LEU A 119 1.94 3.48 -17.46
N THR A 120 2.57 2.35 -17.79
CA THR A 120 4.04 2.25 -17.86
C THR A 120 4.56 3.30 -18.84
N ARG A 121 5.63 4.00 -18.43
CA ARG A 121 6.23 5.06 -19.24
C ARG A 121 6.62 4.52 -20.61
N ARG A 122 6.18 5.20 -21.67
CA ARG A 122 6.66 4.94 -23.03
C ARG A 122 7.98 5.68 -23.21
N LEU A 123 9.02 4.95 -23.57
CA LEU A 123 10.28 5.55 -23.98
C LEU A 123 10.11 6.01 -25.43
N ILE A 124 10.34 7.29 -25.70
CA ILE A 124 10.48 7.76 -27.07
C ILE A 124 11.74 7.06 -27.63
N PRO A 125 11.65 6.33 -28.75
CA PRO A 125 12.83 5.83 -29.44
C PRO A 125 13.72 7.03 -29.77
N ARG A 126 14.95 7.04 -29.24
CA ARG A 126 15.95 8.03 -29.65
C ARG A 126 16.25 7.76 -31.13
N GLU A 127 15.95 8.71 -32.00
CA GLU A 127 16.50 8.69 -33.35
C GLU A 127 18.04 8.66 -33.22
N LYS A 128 18.63 7.56 -33.69
CA LYS A 128 20.08 7.46 -33.88
C LYS A 128 20.44 8.57 -34.86
N LYS A 129 21.18 9.59 -34.42
CA LYS A 129 21.83 10.52 -35.35
C LYS A 129 22.66 9.67 -36.32
N ALA A 130 22.29 9.70 -37.60
CA ALA A 130 23.10 9.15 -38.66
C ALA A 130 24.49 9.79 -38.54
N GLN A 131 25.52 8.94 -38.49
CA GLN A 131 26.91 9.36 -38.64
C GLN A 131 27.01 10.02 -40.01
N THR A 132 27.23 11.33 -40.04
CA THR A 132 27.67 12.03 -41.23
C THR A 132 29.14 11.65 -41.44
N ASP A 133 29.40 10.63 -42.25
CA ASP A 133 30.69 10.50 -42.94
C ASP A 133 30.79 11.66 -43.94
N LEU A 134 31.77 12.52 -43.76
CA LEU A 134 32.28 13.43 -44.78
C LEU A 134 33.78 13.16 -44.85
N GLY A 135 34.19 12.71 -46.04
CA GLY A 135 35.56 12.33 -46.40
C GLY A 135 36.50 13.49 -46.66
#